data_AF-T1Z0G5-F1
#
_entry.id   AF-T1Z0G5-F1
#
_cell.length_a   1.000
_cell.length_b   1.000
_cell.length_c   1.000
_cell.angle_alpha   90.00
_cell.angle_beta   90.00
_cell.angle_gamma   90.00
#
_symmetry.space_group_name_H-M   'P 1'
#
loop_
_entity.id
_entity.type
_entity.pdbx_description
1 polymer ?
#
loop_
_entity_poly.entity_id
_entity_poly.type
_entity_poly.pdbx_seq_one_letter_code
_entity_poly.pdbx_strand_id
1 'polypeptide(L)'
;EKLQLDYLDLYLVHFPIATRHTGVGTTGSALGDDGILDIDTHIPLESTWHDMEKLVSMGLVRSIGISNYDIFLARDCLAYAKVKPAVNQFETHPYFQRESLVKFCQKHGIVVTAHTPLGGAASNNEYFGTVSCLDDPVLK
;
A
#
# COMPACT_ATOMS: atom_id res chain seq x y z
N GLU A 1 -1.75 11.81 -17.33
CA GLU A 1 -2.80 11.74 -18.38
C GLU A 1 -4.22 11.51 -17.84
N LYS A 2 -4.57 10.33 -17.30
CA LYS A 2 -5.96 10.06 -16.84
C LYS A 2 -6.49 11.06 -15.79
N LEU A 3 -5.65 11.45 -14.83
CA LEU A 3 -6.02 12.43 -13.79
C LEU A 3 -5.88 13.89 -14.24
N GLN A 4 -5.35 14.15 -15.44
CA GLN A 4 -5.09 15.50 -15.97
C GLN A 4 -4.26 16.40 -15.01
N LEU A 5 -3.26 15.80 -14.36
CA LEU A 5 -2.33 16.49 -13.46
C LEU A 5 -0.91 16.43 -14.03
N ASP A 6 -0.14 17.47 -13.73
CA ASP A 6 1.29 17.55 -14.04
C ASP A 6 2.16 16.81 -13.01
N TYR A 7 1.65 16.65 -11.77
CA TYR A 7 2.32 15.94 -10.68
C TYR A 7 1.31 15.28 -9.73
N LEU A 8 1.80 14.35 -8.89
CA LEU A 8 1.04 13.80 -7.76
C LEU A 8 1.64 14.21 -6.41
N ASP A 9 0.82 14.54 -5.42
CA ASP A 9 1.31 14.79 -4.06
C ASP A 9 1.89 13.52 -3.43
N LEU A 10 1.27 12.37 -3.68
CA LEU A 10 1.69 11.07 -3.15
C LEU A 10 1.52 9.97 -4.20
N TYR A 11 2.55 9.13 -4.36
CA TYR A 11 2.49 7.92 -5.18
C TYR A 11 2.98 6.70 -4.38
N LEU A 12 2.26 5.59 -4.43
CA LEU A 12 2.48 4.44 -3.56
C LEU A 12 2.88 3.20 -4.35
N VAL A 13 3.83 2.43 -3.82
CA VAL A 13 3.92 0.99 -4.16
C VAL A 13 2.70 0.32 -3.54
N HIS A 14 1.74 -0.12 -4.37
CA HIS A 14 0.42 -0.57 -3.90
C HIS A 14 0.51 -1.87 -3.07
N PHE A 15 1.30 -2.85 -3.52
CA PHE A 15 1.55 -4.10 -2.80
C PHE A 15 3.03 -4.48 -2.90
N PRO A 16 3.61 -5.15 -1.88
CA PRO A 16 4.96 -5.70 -1.92
C PRO A 16 5.05 -6.98 -2.77
N ILE A 17 4.39 -7.02 -3.92
CA ILE A 17 4.32 -8.19 -4.81
C ILE A 17 4.46 -7.69 -6.25
N ALA A 18 5.47 -8.21 -6.96
CA ALA A 18 5.64 -7.96 -8.38
C ALA A 18 4.85 -9.01 -9.17
N THR A 19 3.92 -8.56 -10.01
CA THR A 19 3.18 -9.44 -10.93
C THR A 19 3.62 -9.16 -12.35
N ARG A 20 3.54 -10.16 -13.24
CA ARG A 20 3.86 -9.99 -14.66
C ARG A 20 3.14 -8.76 -15.23
N HIS A 21 3.88 -7.90 -15.91
CA HIS A 21 3.33 -6.72 -16.55
C HIS A 21 2.41 -7.11 -17.72
N THR A 22 1.17 -6.59 -17.73
CA THR A 22 0.15 -6.92 -18.74
C THR A 22 -0.07 -5.83 -19.79
N GLY A 23 0.76 -4.79 -19.79
CA GLY A 23 0.69 -3.66 -20.72
C GLY A 23 0.37 -2.35 -20.03
N VAL A 24 0.73 -1.23 -20.66
CA VAL A 24 0.42 0.09 -20.10
C VAL A 24 -1.09 0.34 -20.18
N GLY A 25 -1.69 0.73 -19.05
CA GLY A 25 -3.11 1.06 -18.95
C GLY A 25 -4.01 -0.08 -18.48
N THR A 26 -3.48 -1.30 -18.32
CA THR A 26 -4.13 -2.39 -17.61
C THR A 26 -3.90 -2.24 -16.11
N THR A 27 -4.91 -2.57 -15.30
CA THR A 27 -4.86 -2.40 -13.83
C THR A 27 -5.02 -3.71 -13.06
N GLY A 28 -5.24 -4.82 -13.76
CA GLY A 28 -5.39 -6.14 -13.16
C GLY A 28 -4.03 -6.81 -12.93
N SER A 29 -3.91 -7.48 -11.79
CA SER A 29 -2.78 -8.37 -11.53
C SER A 29 -2.88 -9.59 -12.46
N ALA A 30 -1.77 -9.96 -13.09
CA ALA A 30 -1.72 -11.10 -14.00
C ALA A 30 -2.01 -12.41 -13.26
N LEU A 31 -2.80 -13.28 -13.87
CA LEU A 31 -2.98 -14.66 -13.44
C LEU A 31 -2.24 -15.59 -14.42
N GLY A 32 -1.71 -16.68 -13.89
CA GLY A 32 -1.20 -17.80 -14.68
C GLY A 32 -2.33 -18.69 -15.20
N ASP A 33 -1.96 -19.71 -15.97
CA ASP A 33 -2.91 -20.67 -16.54
C ASP A 33 -3.69 -21.48 -15.48
N ASP A 34 -3.12 -21.57 -14.27
CA ASP A 34 -3.72 -22.22 -13.10
C ASP A 34 -4.68 -21.29 -12.32
N GLY A 35 -4.86 -20.05 -12.76
CA GLY A 35 -5.70 -19.05 -12.10
C GLY A 35 -5.07 -18.43 -10.85
N ILE A 36 -3.80 -18.73 -10.56
CA ILE A 36 -3.03 -18.14 -9.45
C ILE A 36 -2.30 -16.90 -9.94
N LEU A 37 -1.98 -15.99 -9.02
CA LEU A 37 -1.21 -14.78 -9.32
C LEU A 37 0.13 -15.13 -9.98
N ASP A 38 0.37 -14.57 -11.16
CA ASP A 38 1.62 -14.72 -11.90
C ASP A 38 2.66 -13.75 -11.34
N ILE A 39 3.34 -14.20 -10.28
CA ILE A 39 4.32 -13.43 -9.51
C ILE A 39 5.68 -13.51 -10.20
N ASP A 40 6.26 -12.34 -10.50
CA ASP A 40 7.64 -12.25 -10.98
C ASP A 40 8.60 -12.16 -9.78
N THR A 41 9.29 -13.26 -9.52
CA THR A 41 10.23 -13.39 -8.40
C THR A 41 11.60 -12.76 -8.67
N HIS A 42 11.84 -12.22 -9.87
CA HIS A 42 13.13 -11.63 -10.26
C HIS A 42 13.19 -10.11 -10.05
N ILE A 43 12.09 -9.47 -9.61
CA ILE A 43 12.03 -8.03 -9.37
C ILE A 43 12.09 -7.77 -7.86
N PRO A 44 13.25 -7.32 -7.33
CA PRO A 44 13.34 -6.90 -5.94
C PRO A 44 12.45 -5.68 -5.63
N LEU A 45 11.96 -5.60 -4.40
CA LEU A 45 11.24 -4.41 -3.93
C LEU A 45 12.17 -3.18 -3.89
N GLU A 46 13.46 -3.39 -3.61
CA GLU A 46 14.49 -2.35 -3.63
C GLU A 46 14.62 -1.66 -4.99
N SER A 47 14.67 -2.42 -6.10
CA SER A 47 14.77 -1.83 -7.43
C SER A 47 13.54 -0.99 -7.76
N THR A 48 12.35 -1.49 -7.39
CA THR A 48 11.10 -0.75 -7.54
C THR A 48 11.14 0.56 -6.75
N TRP A 49 11.64 0.53 -5.52
CA TRP A 49 11.75 1.73 -4.70
C TRP A 49 12.72 2.75 -5.29
N HIS A 50 13.88 2.33 -5.78
CA HIS A 50 14.82 3.25 -6.43
C HIS A 50 14.26 3.90 -7.69
N ASP A 51 13.39 3.21 -8.43
CA ASP A 51 12.67 3.83 -9.54
C ASP A 51 11.62 4.83 -9.05
N MET A 52 10.94 4.57 -7.93
CA MET A 52 10.07 5.56 -7.27
C MET A 52 10.84 6.82 -6.85
N GLU A 53 12.06 6.69 -6.36
CA GLU A 53 12.93 7.83 -5.99
C GLU A 53 13.28 8.70 -7.20
N LYS A 54 13.47 8.09 -8.37
CA LYS A 54 13.71 8.84 -9.62
C LYS A 54 12.51 9.71 -9.98
N LEU A 55 11.28 9.22 -9.75
CA LEU A 55 10.06 10.02 -10.01
C LEU A 55 10.03 11.31 -9.18
N VAL A 56 10.54 11.26 -7.94
CA VAL A 56 10.69 12.46 -7.08
C VAL A 56 11.71 13.41 -7.71
N SER A 57 12.88 12.91 -8.12
CA SER A 57 13.93 13.73 -8.74
C SER A 57 13.48 14.39 -10.05
N MET A 58 12.57 13.75 -10.79
CA MET A 58 11.97 14.28 -12.02
C MET A 58 10.86 15.32 -11.76
N GLY A 59 10.44 15.51 -10.50
CA GLY A 59 9.35 16.42 -10.14
C GLY A 59 7.95 15.90 -10.46
N LEU A 60 7.82 14.63 -10.83
CA LEU A 60 6.52 14.01 -11.18
C LEU A 60 5.68 13.68 -9.95
N VAL A 61 6.34 13.46 -8.81
CA VAL A 61 5.69 13.16 -7.53
C VAL A 61 6.38 13.92 -6.40
N ARG A 62 5.62 14.52 -5.49
CA ARG A 62 6.18 15.25 -4.33
C ARG A 62 6.62 14.32 -3.21
N SER A 63 5.88 13.24 -3.00
CA SER A 63 6.16 12.23 -1.99
C SER A 63 5.89 10.84 -2.53
N ILE A 64 6.66 9.87 -2.02
CA ILE A 64 6.47 8.46 -2.31
C ILE A 64 6.25 7.69 -1.02
N GLY A 65 5.50 6.60 -1.11
CA GLY A 65 5.19 5.76 0.04
C GLY A 65 4.96 4.31 -0.36
N ILE A 66 4.65 3.51 0.63
CA ILE A 66 4.38 2.09 0.52
C ILE A 66 2.92 1.82 0.94
N SER A 67 2.36 0.71 0.48
CA SER A 67 1.05 0.24 0.88
C SER A 67 1.09 -1.27 1.10
N ASN A 68 0.38 -1.74 2.12
CA ASN A 68 0.33 -3.15 2.52
C ASN A 68 1.66 -3.76 2.97
N TYR A 69 2.65 -2.92 3.31
CA TYR A 69 3.93 -3.38 3.87
C TYR A 69 3.77 -3.67 5.38
N ASP A 70 4.29 -4.81 5.82
CA ASP A 70 4.42 -5.16 7.23
C ASP A 70 5.69 -4.55 7.87
N ILE A 71 5.96 -4.87 9.13
CA ILE A 71 7.10 -4.29 9.86
C ILE A 71 8.43 -4.68 9.21
N PHE A 72 8.58 -5.93 8.77
CA PHE A 72 9.86 -6.39 8.24
C PHE A 72 10.14 -5.79 6.87
N LEU A 73 9.14 -5.73 6.00
CA LEU A 73 9.24 -5.11 4.68
C LEU A 73 9.43 -3.59 4.79
N ALA A 74 8.72 -2.92 5.70
CA ALA A 74 8.90 -1.49 5.93
C ALA A 74 10.31 -1.19 6.48
N ARG A 75 10.83 -2.02 7.37
CA ARG A 75 12.22 -1.91 7.87
C ARG A 75 13.24 -2.15 6.76
N ASP A 76 13.00 -3.14 5.90
CA ASP A 76 13.85 -3.43 4.76
C ASP A 76 13.90 -2.23 3.79
N CYS A 77 12.72 -1.65 3.48
CA CYS A 77 12.62 -0.43 2.69
C CYS A 77 13.40 0.74 3.29
N LEU A 78 13.31 0.95 4.60
CA LEU A 78 14.11 1.98 5.28
C LEU A 78 15.62 1.75 5.19
N ALA A 79 16.08 0.51 5.00
CA ALA A 79 17.51 0.19 4.97
C ALA A 79 18.16 0.60 3.64
N TYR A 80 17.45 0.48 2.51
CA TYR A 80 17.96 0.87 1.19
C TYR A 80 17.47 2.24 0.70
N ALA A 81 16.40 2.79 1.29
CA ALA A 81 15.82 4.06 0.86
C ALA A 81 16.77 5.27 1.02
N LYS A 82 16.98 6.01 -0.07
CA LYS A 82 17.55 7.36 -0.05
C LYS A 82 16.48 8.41 0.22
N VAL A 83 15.29 8.24 -0.36
CA VAL A 83 14.09 9.00 0.00
C VAL A 83 13.23 8.11 0.88
N LYS A 84 13.14 8.45 2.16
CA LYS A 84 12.34 7.71 3.13
C LYS A 84 10.87 7.63 2.70
N PRO A 85 10.18 6.47 2.81
CA PRO A 85 8.74 6.41 2.58
C PRO A 85 8.02 7.41 3.49
N ALA A 86 7.24 8.31 2.88
CA ALA A 86 6.48 9.31 3.61
C ALA A 86 5.25 8.70 4.30
N VAL A 87 4.65 7.69 3.67
CA VAL A 87 3.40 7.04 4.09
C VAL A 87 3.54 5.52 4.02
N ASN A 88 2.94 4.81 4.97
CA ASN A 88 2.53 3.42 4.82
C ASN A 88 0.99 3.36 4.91
N GLN A 89 0.33 3.01 3.80
CA GLN A 89 -1.12 2.85 3.75
C GLN A 89 -1.48 1.36 3.95
N PHE A 90 -2.29 1.03 4.95
CA PHE A 90 -2.68 -0.36 5.19
C PHE A 90 -4.01 -0.49 5.92
N GLU A 91 -4.59 -1.68 5.90
CA GLU A 91 -5.84 -1.98 6.60
C GLU A 91 -5.65 -1.83 8.10
N THR A 92 -6.40 -0.91 8.69
CA THR A 92 -6.52 -0.82 10.13
C THR A 92 -7.85 -0.18 10.53
N HIS A 93 -8.49 -0.76 11.53
CA HIS A 93 -9.81 -0.39 12.03
C HIS A 93 -9.97 -0.97 13.46
N PRO A 94 -11.05 -0.67 14.20
CA PRO A 94 -11.18 -1.11 15.59
C PRO A 94 -11.02 -2.62 15.82
N TYR A 95 -11.42 -3.47 14.86
CA TYR A 95 -11.22 -4.93 14.92
C TYR A 95 -9.86 -5.42 14.43
N PHE A 96 -9.07 -4.59 13.76
CA PHE A 96 -7.77 -4.96 13.18
C PHE A 96 -6.77 -3.81 13.32
N GLN A 97 -6.40 -3.48 14.55
CA GLN A 97 -5.73 -2.22 14.86
C GLN A 97 -4.25 -2.17 14.42
N ARG A 98 -3.60 -3.33 14.28
CA ARG A 98 -2.18 -3.47 13.88
C ARG A 98 -1.23 -2.58 14.69
N GLU A 99 -1.44 -2.47 16.00
CA GLU A 99 -0.78 -1.50 16.88
C GLU A 99 0.75 -1.47 16.76
N SER A 100 1.40 -2.63 16.68
CA SER A 100 2.86 -2.73 16.51
C SER A 100 3.36 -2.08 15.22
N LEU A 101 2.61 -2.21 14.12
CA LEU A 101 2.96 -1.59 12.84
C LEU A 101 2.74 -0.09 12.87
N VAL A 102 1.64 0.37 13.48
CA VAL A 102 1.37 1.80 13.68
C VAL A 102 2.49 2.46 14.47
N LYS A 103 2.88 1.87 15.61
CA LYS A 103 3.98 2.36 16.45
C LYS A 103 5.31 2.34 15.71
N PHE A 104 5.58 1.30 14.93
CA PHE A 104 6.78 1.23 14.09
C PHE A 104 6.84 2.39 13.09
N CYS A 105 5.78 2.60 12.29
CA CYS A 105 5.72 3.69 11.32
C CYS A 105 5.92 5.06 12.00
N GLN A 106 5.19 5.33 13.08
CA GLN A 106 5.30 6.59 13.83
C GLN A 106 6.72 6.82 14.38
N LYS A 107 7.33 5.79 14.97
CA LYS A 107 8.71 5.86 15.48
C LYS A 107 9.73 6.23 14.40
N HIS A 108 9.52 5.78 13.17
CA HIS A 108 10.40 6.06 12.03
C HIS A 108 9.96 7.30 11.22
N GLY A 109 8.95 8.04 11.71
CA GLY A 109 8.42 9.23 11.05
C GLY A 109 7.79 8.93 9.69
N ILE A 110 7.14 7.77 9.56
CA ILE A 110 6.29 7.37 8.44
C ILE A 110 4.85 7.61 8.86
N VAL A 111 4.09 8.37 8.06
CA VAL A 111 2.68 8.61 8.31
C VAL A 111 1.88 7.34 8.01
N VAL A 112 0.92 7.01 8.89
CA VAL A 112 0.01 5.88 8.69
C VAL A 112 -1.27 6.40 8.04
N THR A 113 -1.66 5.80 6.93
CA THR A 113 -2.97 6.03 6.32
C THR A 113 -3.79 4.75 6.42
N ALA A 114 -4.91 4.80 7.14
CA ALA A 114 -5.81 3.65 7.24
C ALA A 114 -6.65 3.54 5.96
N HIS A 115 -6.56 2.41 5.25
CA HIS A 115 -7.62 2.00 4.34
C HIS A 115 -8.61 1.07 5.06
N THR A 116 -9.84 1.00 4.57
CA THR A 116 -10.93 0.26 5.23
C THR A 116 -11.12 0.63 6.71
N PRO A 117 -11.07 1.91 7.12
CA PRO A 117 -11.04 2.30 8.54
C PRO A 117 -12.32 1.95 9.31
N LEU A 118 -13.41 1.66 8.60
CA LEU A 118 -14.71 1.29 9.14
C LEU A 118 -15.00 -0.22 9.03
N GLY A 119 -13.95 -1.05 8.93
CA GLY A 119 -14.08 -2.51 8.84
C GLY A 119 -14.82 -3.01 7.60
N GLY A 120 -14.95 -2.16 6.58
CA GLY A 120 -15.65 -2.48 5.34
C GLY A 120 -17.17 -2.52 5.49
N ALA A 121 -17.76 -1.84 6.47
CA ALA A 121 -19.20 -1.84 6.75
C ALA A 121 -20.15 -1.74 5.53
N ALA A 122 -19.74 -1.07 4.44
CA ALA A 122 -20.52 -1.02 3.19
C ALA A 122 -20.18 -2.16 2.21
N SER A 123 -18.90 -2.47 2.00
CA SER A 123 -18.42 -3.43 0.99
C SER A 123 -18.27 -4.86 1.54
N ASN A 124 -17.73 -5.03 2.74
CA ASN A 124 -17.53 -6.33 3.38
C ASN A 124 -18.84 -6.98 3.88
N ASN A 125 -19.91 -6.21 4.12
CA ASN A 125 -21.21 -6.80 4.41
C ASN A 125 -21.71 -7.67 3.24
N GLU A 126 -21.52 -7.19 2.01
CA GLU A 126 -21.91 -7.91 0.80
C GLU A 126 -21.02 -9.13 0.52
N TYR A 127 -19.71 -9.02 0.77
CA TYR A 127 -18.75 -10.10 0.49
C TYR A 127 -18.57 -11.12 1.64
N PHE A 128 -18.74 -10.71 2.89
CA PHE A 128 -18.31 -11.48 4.07
C PHE A 128 -19.35 -11.54 5.21
N GLY A 129 -20.48 -10.82 5.13
CA GLY A 129 -21.57 -10.90 6.12
C GLY A 129 -21.21 -10.39 7.53
N THR A 130 -20.26 -9.47 7.64
CA THR A 130 -19.71 -8.99 8.92
C THR A 130 -20.44 -7.78 9.48
N VAL A 131 -20.69 -7.76 10.80
CA VAL A 131 -21.26 -6.60 11.50
C VAL A 131 -20.33 -5.39 11.36
N SER A 132 -20.91 -4.25 10.98
CA SER A 132 -20.23 -2.95 10.90
C SER A 132 -19.67 -2.54 12.27
N CYS A 133 -18.41 -2.10 12.33
CA CYS A 133 -17.84 -1.57 13.56
C CYS A 133 -18.55 -0.30 14.06
N LEU A 134 -19.32 0.37 13.19
CA LEU A 134 -20.16 1.50 13.56
C LEU A 134 -21.43 1.10 14.29
N ASP A 135 -21.82 -0.17 14.26
CA ASP A 135 -23.01 -0.69 14.93
C ASP A 135 -22.68 -1.49 16.19
N ASP A 136 -21.40 -1.72 16.46
CA ASP A 136 -20.93 -2.44 17.64
C ASP A 136 -21.15 -1.61 18.91
N PRO A 137 -21.95 -2.08 19.87
CA PRO A 137 -22.21 -1.36 21.12
C PRO A 137 -20.97 -1.23 22.02
N VAL A 138 -19.93 -2.05 21.83
CA VAL A 138 -18.67 -1.96 22.57
C VAL A 138 -17.78 -0.83 22.04
N LEU A 139 -17.93 -0.47 20.76
CA LEU A 139 -17.14 0.59 20.12
C LEU A 139 -17.80 1.97 20.17
N LYS A 140 -19.10 2.06 20.53
CA LYS A 140 -19.86 3.30 20.70
C LYS A 140 -19.68 3.93 22.08
#